data_AF-A0A6L7GBT8-F1
#
_entry.id   AF-A0A6L7GBT8-F1
#
_cell.length_a   1.000
_cell.length_b   1.000
_cell.length_c   1.000
_cell.angle_alpha   90.00
_cell.angle_beta   90.00
_cell.angle_gamma   90.00
#
_symmetry.space_group_name_H-M   'P 1'
#
loop_
_entity.id
_entity.type
_entity.pdbx_description
1 polymer ?
#
loop_
_entity_poly.entity_id
_entity_poly.type
_entity_poly.pdbx_seq_one_letter_code
_entity_poly.pdbx_strand_id
1 'polypeptide(L)' 'MRTVTLDIDSALIEVHGHQLKTAWKRHYAAQIYHPLITSLTETGDMLDARLRPRNVGTAESALDLILDVIS' A
#
# COMPACT_ATOMS: atom_id res chain seq x y z
N MET A 1 24.38 -14.72 -9.66
CA MET A 1 23.13 -14.55 -8.87
C MET A 1 22.17 -13.71 -9.70
N ARG A 2 20.87 -14.03 -9.69
CA ARG A 2 19.83 -13.22 -10.33
C ARG A 2 19.18 -12.39 -9.23
N THR A 3 19.10 -11.09 -9.42
CA THR A 3 18.51 -10.14 -8.47
C THR A 3 17.28 -9.51 -9.09
N VAL A 4 16.37 -9.06 -8.24
CA VAL A 4 15.17 -8.31 -8.62
C VAL A 4 14.95 -7.21 -7.59
N THR A 5 14.33 -6.11 -8.01
CA THR A 5 14.06 -4.95 -7.16
C THR A 5 12.57 -4.90 -6.88
N LEU A 6 12.23 -4.83 -5.59
CA LEU A 6 10.85 -4.63 -5.16
C LEU A 6 10.64 -3.15 -4.90
N ASP A 7 9.67 -2.55 -5.59
CA ASP A 7 9.18 -1.22 -5.26
C ASP A 7 7.99 -1.34 -4.32
N ILE A 8 8.06 -0.63 -3.19
CA ILE A 8 7.06 -0.69 -2.13
C ILE A 8 6.68 0.73 -1.75
N ASP A 9 5.43 1.10 -2.04
CA ASP A 9 4.91 2.41 -1.73
C ASP A 9 3.46 2.33 -1.29
N SER A 10 2.97 3.40 -0.67
CA SER A 10 1.55 3.57 -0.36
C SER A 10 0.85 4.40 -1.42
N ALA A 11 -0.35 3.99 -1.80
CA ALA A 11 -1.22 4.76 -2.68
C ALA A 11 -2.31 5.49 -1.90
N LEU A 12 -2.78 6.62 -2.42
CA LEU A 12 -3.94 7.34 -1.92
C LEU A 12 -5.10 7.06 -2.86
N ILE A 13 -6.13 6.37 -2.37
CA ILE A 13 -7.32 6.05 -3.15
C ILE A 13 -8.50 6.73 -2.49
N GLU A 14 -9.02 7.77 -3.11
CA GLU A 14 -10.27 8.41 -2.66
C GLU A 14 -11.44 7.44 -2.79
N VAL A 15 -12.33 7.48 -1.79
CA VAL A 15 -13.54 6.66 -1.77
C VAL A 15 -14.78 7.53 -1.73
N HIS A 16 -15.85 7.01 -2.32
CA HIS A 16 -17.18 7.62 -2.24
C HIS A 16 -18.09 6.81 -1.31
N GLY A 17 -18.93 7.51 -0.54
CA GLY A 17 -19.81 6.89 0.46
C GLY A 17 -19.08 6.40 1.70
N HIS A 18 -19.77 5.59 2.52
CA HIS A 18 -19.20 5.03 3.76
C HIS A 18 -18.61 3.65 3.50
N GLN A 19 -17.32 3.60 3.14
CA GLN A 19 -16.61 2.34 2.99
C GLN A 19 -15.80 1.98 4.24
N LEU A 20 -15.79 0.69 4.59
CA LEU A 20 -15.09 0.15 5.75
C LEU A 20 -13.58 0.39 5.63
N LYS A 21 -12.91 0.69 6.75
CA LYS A 21 -11.45 0.91 6.84
C LYS A 21 -10.91 2.15 6.11
N THR A 22 -11.78 3.05 5.67
CA THR A 22 -11.37 4.35 5.13
C THR A 22 -11.10 5.36 6.23
N ALA A 23 -10.36 6.40 5.89
CA ALA A 23 -9.95 7.45 6.82
C ALA A 23 -10.14 8.84 6.21
N TRP A 24 -10.71 9.76 6.98
CA TRP A 24 -10.67 11.17 6.61
C TRP A 24 -9.25 11.69 6.71
N LYS A 25 -8.68 12.13 5.59
CA LYS A 25 -7.36 12.79 5.57
C LYS A 25 -7.53 14.27 5.30
N ARG A 26 -7.28 15.07 6.33
CA ARG A 26 -7.43 16.54 6.28
C ARG A 26 -6.63 17.18 5.14
N HIS A 27 -5.43 16.69 4.86
CA HIS A 27 -4.60 17.23 3.77
C HIS A 27 -5.25 17.07 2.39
N TYR A 28 -6.02 16.00 2.18
CA TYR A 28 -6.72 15.72 0.93
C TYR A 28 -8.21 16.07 0.96
N ALA A 29 -8.72 16.51 2.12
CA ALA A 29 -10.14 16.79 2.37
C ALA A 29 -11.09 15.68 1.86
N ALA A 30 -10.67 14.42 1.99
CA ALA A 30 -11.38 13.27 1.44
C ALA A 30 -11.33 12.05 2.38
N GLN A 31 -12.31 11.15 2.21
CA GLN A 31 -12.23 9.78 2.72
C GLN A 31 -11.36 8.96 1.79
N ILE A 32 -10.33 8.30 2.32
CA ILE A 32 -9.38 7.58 1.48
C ILE A 32 -9.01 6.20 2.06
N TYR A 33 -8.57 5.30 1.19
CA TYR A 33 -7.67 4.21 1.55
C TYR A 33 -6.20 4.64 1.46
N HIS A 34 -5.37 3.93 2.21
CA HIS A 34 -3.91 4.08 2.21
C HIS A 34 -3.21 2.72 2.19
N PRO A 35 -3.45 1.88 1.15
CA PRO A 35 -2.80 0.58 1.05
C PRO A 35 -1.28 0.71 0.94
N LEU A 36 -0.57 -0.39 1.23
CA LEU A 36 0.77 -0.62 0.67
C LEU A 36 0.61 -1.42 -0.62
N ILE A 37 1.40 -1.09 -1.63
CA ILE A 37 1.47 -1.76 -2.92
C ILE A 37 2.90 -2.25 -3.11
N THR A 38 3.05 -3.41 -3.73
CA THR A 38 4.36 -3.93 -4.10
C THR A 38 4.39 -4.36 -5.54
N SER A 39 5.45 -3.98 -6.24
CA SER A 39 5.66 -4.29 -7.65
C SER A 39 7.11 -4.65 -7.94
N LEU A 40 7.33 -5.32 -9.07
CA LEU A 40 8.65 -5.48 -9.65
C LEU A 40 9.06 -4.17 -10.32
N THR A 41 10.16 -3.57 -9.88
CA THR A 41 10.63 -2.31 -10.49
C THR A 41 10.99 -2.50 -11.96
N GLU A 42 11.51 -3.68 -12.34
CA GLU A 42 12.01 -3.95 -13.68
C GLU A 42 10.90 -4.09 -14.74
N THR A 43 9.71 -4.55 -14.35
CA THR A 43 8.61 -4.84 -15.29
C THR A 43 7.36 -4.03 -15.00
N GLY A 44 7.22 -3.51 -13.78
CA GLY A 44 5.98 -2.91 -13.29
C GLY A 44 4.91 -3.92 -12.89
N ASP A 45 5.23 -5.22 -12.86
CA ASP A 45 4.26 -6.25 -12.46
C ASP A 45 3.86 -6.08 -11.00
N MET A 46 2.56 -5.99 -10.74
CA MET A 46 2.03 -5.85 -9.38
C MET A 46 2.00 -7.21 -8.69
N LEU A 47 2.62 -7.30 -7.52
CA LEU A 47 2.76 -8.54 -6.76
C LEU A 47 1.76 -8.65 -5.62
N ASP A 48 1.54 -7.57 -4.88
CA ASP A 48 0.57 -7.52 -3.78
C ASP A 48 0.04 -6.10 -3.54
N ALA A 49 -1.13 -6.02 -2.92
CA ALA A 49 -1.70 -4.78 -2.40
C ALA A 49 -2.42 -5.05 -1.07
N ARG A 50 -1.90 -4.46 0.02
CA ARG A 50 -2.42 -4.68 1.37
C ARG A 50 -3.19 -3.46 1.85
N LEU A 51 -4.50 -3.62 2.03
CA LEU A 51 -5.32 -2.66 2.77
C LEU A 51 -4.93 -2.69 4.25
N ARG A 52 -4.71 -1.50 4.83
CA ARG A 52 -4.26 -1.35 6.21
C ARG A 52 -5.30 -0.62 7.07
N PRO A 53 -5.29 -0.83 8.40
CA PRO A 53 -6.09 -0.05 9.32
C PRO A 53 -5.82 1.45 9.21
N ARG A 54 -6.81 2.25 9.60
CA ARG A 54 -6.69 3.71 9.63
C ARG A 54 -5.60 4.16 10.60
N ASN A 55 -4.87 5.21 10.21
CA ASN A 55 -3.90 5.96 11.04
C ASN A 55 -2.53 5.29 11.26
N VAL A 56 -2.07 4.50 10.29
CA VAL A 56 -0.71 3.97 10.28
C VAL A 56 0.23 4.86 9.45
N GLY A 57 1.52 4.83 9.79
CA GLY A 57 2.56 5.50 9.01
C GLY A 57 2.68 4.90 7.61
N THR A 58 3.24 5.66 6.66
CA THR A 58 3.36 5.26 5.25
C THR A 58 3.99 3.88 5.09
N ALA A 59 5.11 3.62 5.76
CA ALA A 59 5.85 2.35 5.68
C ALA A 59 5.43 1.28 6.72
N GLU A 60 4.43 1.54 7.56
CA GLU A 60 3.97 0.57 8.55
C GLU A 60 3.53 -0.75 7.89
N SER A 61 3.99 -1.89 8.41
CA SER A 61 3.77 -3.23 7.83
C SER A 61 4.47 -3.53 6.50
N ALA A 62 5.40 -2.68 6.04
CA ALA A 62 6.14 -2.95 4.81
C ALA A 62 7.03 -4.20 4.92
N LEU A 63 7.66 -4.45 6.08
CA LEU A 63 8.48 -5.64 6.30
C LEU A 63 7.65 -6.93 6.21
N ASP A 64 6.47 -6.96 6.84
CA ASP A 64 5.60 -8.13 6.78
C ASP A 64 5.19 -8.44 5.34
N LEU A 65 4.89 -7.40 4.57
CA LEU A 65 4.58 -7.54 3.15
C LEU A 65 5.78 -8.08 2.36
N ILE A 66 6.98 -7.54 2.57
CA ILE A 66 8.22 -8.05 1.94
C ILE A 66 8.37 -9.55 2.22
N LEU A 67 8.23 -9.95 3.48
CA LEU A 67 8.38 -11.34 3.89
C LEU A 67 7.35 -12.23 3.20
N ASP A 68 6.07 -11.82 3.16
CA ASP A 68 5.00 -12.58 2.50
C ASP A 68 5.21 -12.73 0.97
N VAL A 69 5.90 -11.79 0.32
CA VAL A 69 6.19 -11.85 -1.13
C VAL A 69 7.37 -12.77 -1.45
N ILE A 70 8.35 -12.88 -0.54
CA ILE A 70 9.60 -13.63 -0.78
C ILE A 70 9.67 -15.00 -0.08
N SER A 71 8.74 -15.29 0.84
CA SER A 71 8.63 -16.56 1.58
C SER A 71 7.78 -17.60 0.84
#